data_AF-A0A952TVB1-F1
#
_entry.id   AF-A0A952TVB1-F1
#
_cell.length_a   1.000
_cell.length_b   1.000
_cell.length_c   1.000
_cell.angle_alpha   90.00
_cell.angle_beta   90.00
_cell.angle_gamma   90.00
#
_symmetry.space_group_name_H-M   'P 1'
#
loop_
_entity.id
_entity.type
_entity.pdbx_description
1 polymer ?
#
loop_
_entity_poly.entity_id
_entity_poly.type
_entity_poly.pdbx_seq_one_letter_code
_entity_poly.pdbx_strand_id
1 'polypeptide(L)'
;MTLIIQNFKQYAAFGEQTLDTLGVTRQGYIGKEKDVENNLGDHGVRKYDPITGRFNSIDPLFEKYYGWSPYQKIGNKIIQDT
;
A
#
# COMPACT_ATOMS: atom_id res chain seq x y z
N MET A 1 15.31 17.64 26.50
CA MET A 1 14.97 16.31 25.96
C MET A 1 14.65 16.50 24.49
N THR A 2 15.58 16.17 23.60
CA THR A 2 15.40 16.31 22.15
C THR A 2 14.87 14.98 21.62
N LEU A 3 13.67 14.99 21.04
CA LEU A 3 13.16 13.83 20.32
C LEU A 3 13.91 13.73 18.98
N ILE A 4 14.82 12.76 18.88
CA ILE A 4 15.39 12.37 17.60
C ILE A 4 14.33 11.51 16.91
N ILE A 5 13.80 11.97 15.78
CA ILE A 5 12.88 11.19 14.97
C ILE A 5 13.65 9.97 14.45
N GLN A 6 13.27 8.78 14.92
CA GLN A 6 13.99 7.54 14.66
C GLN A 6 13.58 6.88 13.34
N ASN A 7 12.44 7.22 12.72
CA ASN A 7 11.98 6.75 11.41
C ASN A 7 10.80 7.61 10.91
N PHE A 8 10.93 8.25 9.76
CA PHE A 8 9.85 9.02 9.14
C PHE A 8 9.70 8.67 7.67
N LYS A 9 8.47 8.29 7.30
CA LYS A 9 8.07 7.99 5.92
C LYS A 9 6.79 8.73 5.60
N GLN A 10 6.71 9.26 4.38
CA GLN A 10 5.50 9.86 3.83
C GLN A 10 5.02 9.04 2.65
N TYR A 11 3.69 8.96 2.52
CA TYR A 11 3.02 8.24 1.46
C TYR A 11 2.00 9.13 0.78
N ALA A 12 1.91 9.03 -0.55
CA ALA A 12 0.79 9.54 -1.31
C ALA A 12 -0.50 8.76 -0.98
N ALA A 13 -1.65 9.27 -1.42
CA ALA A 13 -2.96 8.68 -1.12
C ALA A 13 -3.01 7.16 -1.42
N PHE A 14 -2.44 6.74 -2.54
CA PHE A 14 -2.42 5.33 -3.00
C PHE A 14 -1.23 4.52 -2.47
N GLY A 15 -0.39 5.06 -1.58
CA GLY A 15 0.69 4.32 -0.93
C GLY A 15 2.07 4.43 -1.59
N GLU A 16 2.20 5.25 -2.65
CA GLU A 16 3.52 5.62 -3.19
C GLU A 16 4.34 6.35 -2.13
N GLN A 17 5.60 5.95 -1.94
CA GLN A 17 6.47 6.54 -0.92
C GLN A 17 7.08 7.84 -1.45
N THR A 18 6.77 8.97 -0.82
CA THR A 18 7.24 10.30 -1.25
C THR A 18 8.45 10.80 -0.47
N LEU A 19 8.63 10.33 0.77
CA LEU A 19 9.78 10.64 1.60
C LEU A 19 10.15 9.42 2.44
N ASP A 20 11.45 9.16 2.56
CA ASP A 20 12.00 8.10 3.41
C ASP A 20 13.30 8.60 4.02
N THR A 21 13.30 8.72 5.34
CA THR A 21 14.36 9.43 6.05
C THR A 21 15.44 8.47 6.56
N LEU A 22 15.17 7.16 6.68
CA LEU A 22 16.05 6.24 7.44
C LEU A 22 16.22 4.82 6.85
N GLY A 23 16.10 4.68 5.53
CA GLY A 23 16.60 3.51 4.80
C GLY A 23 15.63 2.32 4.71
N VAL A 24 16.09 1.26 4.03
CA VAL A 24 15.26 0.12 3.61
C VAL A 24 14.66 -0.58 4.84
N THR A 25 13.36 -0.37 5.05
CA THR A 25 12.57 -1.00 6.10
C THR A 25 11.42 -1.79 5.47
N ARG A 26 11.15 -2.98 6.03
CA ARG A 26 10.12 -3.89 5.50
C ARG A 26 8.69 -3.40 5.74
N GLN A 27 8.46 -2.52 6.72
CA GLN A 27 7.15 -1.90 6.91
C GLN A 27 6.92 -0.76 5.92
N GLY A 28 5.78 -0.84 5.24
CA GLY A 28 5.31 0.09 4.22
C GLY A 28 3.96 0.72 4.58
N TYR A 29 3.25 1.13 3.54
CA TYR A 29 1.97 1.82 3.63
C TYR A 29 0.89 1.02 4.40
N ILE A 30 0.17 1.68 5.32
CA ILE A 30 -0.85 1.08 6.22
C ILE A 30 -0.27 -0.14 6.99
N GLY A 31 1.01 -0.10 7.34
CA GLY A 31 1.67 -1.17 8.09
C GLY A 31 1.78 -2.50 7.32
N LYS A 32 1.52 -2.51 6.01
CA LYS A 32 1.74 -3.69 5.16
C LYS A 32 3.20 -3.81 4.78
N GLU A 33 3.67 -5.04 4.62
CA GLU A 33 5.06 -5.26 4.25
C GLU A 33 5.29 -4.80 2.81
N LYS A 34 6.37 -4.04 2.59
CA LYS A 34 6.83 -3.66 1.26
C LYS A 34 7.95 -4.59 0.86
N ASP A 35 7.79 -5.23 -0.30
CA ASP A 35 8.87 -5.94 -0.97
C ASP A 35 9.84 -4.92 -1.58
N VAL A 36 11.11 -5.04 -1.24
CA VAL A 36 12.17 -4.11 -1.66
C VAL A 36 12.60 -4.40 -3.10
N GLU A 37 12.54 -5.66 -3.53
CA GLU A 37 12.98 -6.07 -4.86
C GLU A 37 12.03 -5.56 -5.94
N ASN A 38 10.72 -5.70 -5.71
CA ASN A 38 9.69 -5.36 -6.69
C ASN A 38 8.91 -4.08 -6.36
N ASN A 39 9.17 -3.43 -5.23
CA ASN A 39 8.44 -2.26 -4.73
C ASN A 39 6.92 -2.46 -4.51
N LEU A 40 6.46 -3.72 -4.42
CA LEU A 40 5.05 -4.05 -4.22
C LEU A 40 4.71 -4.22 -2.73
N GLY A 41 3.48 -3.87 -2.35
CA GLY A 41 2.94 -4.13 -1.02
C GLY A 41 2.37 -5.55 -0.92
N ASP A 42 2.67 -6.24 0.18
CA ASP A 42 2.11 -7.55 0.51
C ASP A 42 0.75 -7.41 1.21
N HIS A 43 -0.31 -7.84 0.52
CA HIS A 43 -1.66 -7.92 1.06
C HIS A 43 -2.14 -9.37 1.24
N GLY A 44 -1.19 -10.29 1.48
CA GLY A 44 -1.42 -11.72 1.72
C GLY A 44 -1.66 -12.47 0.42
N VAL A 45 -2.88 -12.41 -0.11
CA VAL A 45 -3.28 -13.18 -1.30
C VAL A 45 -3.03 -12.43 -2.61
N ARG A 46 -2.72 -11.13 -2.53
CA ARG A 46 -2.42 -10.28 -3.69
C ARG A 46 -1.26 -9.34 -3.38
N LYS A 47 -0.55 -8.96 -4.42
CA LYS A 47 0.46 -7.88 -4.38
C LYS A 47 -0.18 -6.58 -4.88
N TYR A 48 0.04 -5.51 -4.13
CA TYR A 48 -0.49 -4.18 -4.40
C TYR A 48 0.60 -3.30 -5.00
N ASP A 49 0.30 -2.66 -6.12
CA ASP A 49 1.18 -1.67 -6.73
C ASP A 49 0.80 -0.27 -6.21
N PRO A 50 1.68 0.36 -5.40
CA PRO A 50 1.42 1.69 -4.85
C PRO A 50 1.48 2.82 -5.88
N ILE A 51 2.12 2.61 -7.04
CA ILE A 51 2.24 3.62 -8.10
C ILE A 51 0.92 3.69 -8.88
N THR A 52 0.39 2.55 -9.31
CA THR A 52 -0.87 2.52 -10.06
C THR A 52 -2.11 2.50 -9.16
N GLY A 53 -1.94 2.20 -7.87
CA GLY A 53 -3.02 2.10 -6.91
C GLY A 53 -3.90 0.85 -7.09
N ARG A 54 -3.38 -0.20 -7.73
CA ARG A 54 -4.13 -1.40 -8.12
C ARG A 54 -3.47 -2.69 -7.64
N PHE A 55 -4.24 -3.77 -7.61
CA PHE A 55 -3.69 -5.11 -7.42
C PHE A 55 -3.22 -5.70 -8.76
N ASN A 56 -2.14 -6.48 -8.72
CA ASN A 56 -1.61 -7.15 -9.91
C ASN A 56 -2.36 -8.44 -10.27
N SER A 57 -3.32 -8.84 -9.45
CA SER A 57 -4.13 -10.05 -9.66
C SER A 57 -5.62 -9.78 -9.41
N ILE A 58 -6.45 -10.58 -10.06
CA ILE A 58 -7.90 -10.58 -9.92
C ILE A 58 -8.26 -10.96 -8.47
N ASP A 59 -9.22 -10.24 -7.88
CA ASP A 59 -9.77 -10.60 -6.57
C ASP A 59 -10.39 -12.01 -6.60
N PRO A 60 -9.98 -12.95 -5.73
CA PRO A 60 -10.61 -14.27 -5.65
C PRO A 60 -12.12 -14.23 -5.38
N LEU A 61 -12.61 -13.13 -4.80
CA LEU A 61 -14.03 -12.91 -4.51
C LEU A 61 -14.73 -12.03 -5.57
N PHE A 62 -14.11 -11.77 -6.73
CA PHE A 62 -14.67 -10.84 -7.72
C PHE A 62 -16.09 -11.22 -8.16
N GLU A 63 -16.39 -12.52 -8.24
CA GLU A 63 -17.72 -13.04 -8.62
C GLU A 63 -18.81 -12.66 -7.61
N LYS A 64 -18.46 -12.35 -6.37
CA LYS A 64 -19.43 -11.88 -5.36
C LYS A 64 -19.74 -10.39 -5.47
N TYR A 65 -18.89 -9.62 -6.17
CA TYR A 65 -18.96 -8.16 -6.24
C TYR A 65 -19.11 -7.69 -7.69
N TYR A 66 -20.24 -8.05 -8.31
CA TYR A 66 -20.59 -7.54 -9.64
C TYR A 66 -20.68 -6.01 -9.64
N GLY A 67 -20.00 -5.37 -10.60
CA GLY A 67 -19.92 -3.91 -10.74
C GLY A 67 -18.68 -3.28 -10.10
N TRP A 68 -17.84 -4.06 -9.41
CA TRP A 68 -16.57 -3.62 -8.86
C TRP A 68 -15.43 -4.13 -9.74
N SER A 69 -14.43 -3.28 -10.02
CA SER A 69 -13.26 -3.72 -10.79
C SER A 69 -12.46 -4.76 -9.97
N PRO A 70 -12.07 -5.90 -10.54
CA PRO A 70 -11.37 -6.96 -9.81
C PRO A 70 -9.97 -6.55 -9.32
N TYR A 71 -9.44 -5.43 -9.82
CA TYR A 71 -8.11 -4.92 -9.50
C TYR A 71 -8.13 -3.74 -8.53
N GLN A 72 -9.31 -3.24 -8.14
CA GLN A 72 -9.40 -2.02 -7.33
C GLN A 72 -9.09 -2.28 -5.85
N LYS A 73 -8.57 -1.26 -5.18
CA LYS A 73 -8.48 -1.22 -3.72
C LYS A 73 -9.69 -0.49 -3.14
N ILE A 74 -10.51 -1.21 -2.37
CA ILE A 74 -11.61 -0.67 -1.54
C ILE A 74 -12.50 0.33 -2.32
N GLY A 75 -12.98 -0.05 -3.51
CA GLY A 75 -13.86 0.82 -4.29
C GLY A 75 -13.23 2.14 -4.76
N ASN A 76 -11.90 2.19 -4.94
CA ASN A 76 -11.11 3.40 -5.19
C ASN A 76 -11.22 4.47 -4.09
N LYS A 77 -11.72 4.10 -2.90
CA LYS A 77 -11.71 4.96 -1.72
C LYS A 77 -10.54 4.57 -0.84
N ILE A 78 -9.72 5.55 -0.51
CA ILE A 78 -8.54 5.33 0.32
C ILE A 78 -8.32 6.53 1.23
N ILE A 79 -8.02 6.19 2.48
CA ILE A 79 -7.93 7.05 3.65
C ILE A 79 -9.32 7.55 4.11
N GLN A 80 -9.93 6.82 5.05
CA GLN A 80 -10.86 7.36 6.05
C GLN A 80 -10.35 6.89 7.43
N ASP A 81 -9.14 7.30 7.79
CA ASP A 81 -8.72 7.25 9.19
C ASP A 81 -8.23 8.67 9.51
N THR A 82 -9.14 9.44 10.11
CA THR A 82 -8.84 10.60 10.97
C THR A 82 -9.07 10.14 12.40
#